data_AF-A0A7C1PKQ5-F1
#
_entry.id   AF-A0A7C1PKQ5-F1
#
_cell.length_a   1.000
_cell.length_b   1.000
_cell.length_c   1.000
_cell.angle_alpha   90.00
_cell.angle_beta   90.00
_cell.angle_gamma   90.00
#
_symmetry.space_group_name_H-M   'P 1'
#
loop_
_entity.id
_entity.type
_entity.pdbx_description
1 polymer ?
#
loop_
_entity_poly.entity_id
_entity_poly.type
_entity_poly.pdbx_seq_one_letter_code
_entity_poly.pdbx_strand_id
1 'polypeptide(L)'
;GIATAENSRANMVMLGAMTQASAFIDPEAIKAVISATLGHKYPQLLEGNLRAFDRGFAELELHQLVCTLEHEPPAPHRAASPLGYENAPMGGTIINPGNTVLKDLSPTRMGRIPIYDRSLCINCGKCEYTCPDFCYTFAGGIDHKNRRGQVLVGIDYRYCKGCLRCVEACPTEALTTGDDEEEYVAEHGFSQLGASPPKKDGET
;
A
#
# COMPACT_ATOMS: atom_id res chain seq x y z
N GLY A 1 -11.23 4.71 2.06
CA GLY A 1 -11.11 6.19 2.24
C GLY A 1 -11.62 6.94 1.00
N ILE A 2 -11.79 8.27 1.10
CA ILE A 2 -12.37 9.13 0.04
C ILE A 2 -11.73 8.87 -1.34
N ALA A 3 -10.39 8.81 -1.41
CA ALA A 3 -9.67 8.60 -2.66
C ALA A 3 -10.04 7.30 -3.37
N THR A 4 -10.15 6.18 -2.63
CA THR A 4 -10.53 4.87 -3.19
C THR A 4 -11.98 4.88 -3.68
N ALA A 5 -12.89 5.50 -2.91
CA ALA A 5 -14.31 5.59 -3.25
C ALA A 5 -14.56 6.41 -4.53
N GLU A 6 -13.83 7.52 -4.70
CA GLU A 6 -13.99 8.41 -5.84
C GLU A 6 -13.12 8.04 -7.05
N ASN A 7 -12.41 6.91 -7.00
CA ASN A 7 -11.43 6.51 -8.02
C ASN A 7 -10.41 7.63 -8.33
N SER A 8 -9.94 8.29 -7.27
CA SER A 8 -8.96 9.38 -7.31
C SER A 8 -7.72 9.01 -6.49
N ARG A 9 -6.82 9.97 -6.31
CA ARG A 9 -5.59 9.85 -5.55
C ARG A 9 -5.71 10.67 -4.27
N ALA A 10 -5.03 10.24 -3.21
CA ALA A 10 -5.08 10.92 -1.91
C ALA A 10 -4.68 12.40 -1.99
N ASN A 11 -3.84 12.77 -2.95
CA ASN A 11 -3.44 14.16 -3.18
C ASN A 11 -4.62 15.09 -3.50
N MET A 12 -5.66 14.65 -4.21
CA MET A 12 -6.83 15.50 -4.48
C MET A 12 -7.66 15.75 -3.23
N VAL A 13 -7.83 14.72 -2.41
CA VAL A 13 -8.50 14.84 -1.11
C VAL A 13 -7.72 15.79 -0.20
N MET A 14 -6.39 15.63 -0.13
CA MET A 14 -5.51 16.52 0.62
C MET A 14 -5.56 17.96 0.09
N LEU A 15 -5.62 18.15 -1.23
CA LEU A 15 -5.72 19.47 -1.84
C LEU A 15 -7.04 20.17 -1.45
N GLY A 16 -8.16 19.44 -1.42
CA GLY A 16 -9.43 19.94 -0.90
C GLY A 16 -9.35 20.37 0.55
N ALA A 17 -8.82 19.50 1.41
CA ALA A 17 -8.62 19.78 2.83
C ALA A 17 -7.70 20.99 3.08
N MET A 18 -6.57 21.06 2.36
CA MET A 18 -5.64 22.20 2.44
C MET A 18 -6.28 23.50 1.97
N THR A 19 -7.13 23.44 0.94
CA THR A 19 -7.87 24.61 0.44
C THR A 19 -8.88 25.11 1.47
N GLN A 20 -9.61 24.20 2.14
CA GLN A 20 -10.52 24.59 3.23
C GLN A 20 -9.77 25.21 4.41
N ALA A 21 -8.68 24.58 4.83
CA ALA A 21 -7.87 25.06 5.95
C ALA A 21 -7.17 26.40 5.63
N SER A 22 -6.92 26.68 4.35
CA SER A 22 -6.27 27.90 3.87
C SER A 22 -7.32 28.90 3.36
N ALA A 23 -7.86 29.72 4.26
CA ALA A 23 -8.95 30.66 3.96
C ALA A 23 -8.69 31.70 2.84
N PHE A 24 -7.49 31.77 2.27
CA PHE A 24 -7.14 32.67 1.17
C PHE A 24 -7.17 32.00 -0.22
N ILE A 25 -7.32 30.67 -0.28
CA ILE A 25 -7.33 29.93 -1.55
C ILE A 25 -8.77 29.79 -2.03
N ASP A 26 -9.06 30.32 -3.22
CA ASP A 26 -10.37 30.15 -3.86
C ASP A 26 -10.56 28.71 -4.37
N PRO A 27 -11.55 27.95 -3.85
CA PRO A 27 -11.79 26.58 -4.29
C PRO A 27 -12.20 26.48 -5.77
N GLU A 28 -12.89 27.48 -6.32
CA GLU A 28 -13.27 27.47 -7.74
C GLU A 28 -12.05 27.64 -8.64
N ALA A 29 -11.09 28.48 -8.24
CA ALA A 29 -9.81 28.61 -8.93
C ALA A 29 -9.04 27.29 -8.96
N ILE A 30 -9.01 26.53 -7.85
CA ILE A 30 -8.37 25.22 -7.82
C ILE A 30 -9.08 24.22 -8.74
N LYS A 31 -10.41 24.16 -8.70
CA LYS A 31 -11.19 23.29 -9.60
C LYS A 31 -10.99 23.65 -11.08
N ALA A 32 -10.84 24.93 -11.41
CA ALA A 32 -10.49 25.36 -12.76
C ALA A 32 -9.11 24.83 -13.18
N VAL A 33 -8.11 24.88 -12.31
CA VAL A 33 -6.76 24.31 -12.56
C VAL A 33 -6.80 22.79 -12.73
N ILE A 34 -7.56 22.08 -11.88
CA ILE A 34 -7.76 20.62 -12.00
C ILE A 34 -8.38 20.29 -13.37
N SER A 35 -9.41 21.05 -13.76
CA SER A 35 -10.10 20.89 -15.03
C SER A 35 -9.20 21.17 -16.23
N ALA A 36 -8.40 22.23 -16.18
CA ALA A 36 -7.45 22.56 -17.25
C ALA A 36 -6.35 21.49 -17.38
N THR A 37 -5.87 20.94 -16.26
CA THR A 37 -4.78 19.96 -16.23
C THR A 37 -5.24 18.57 -16.68
N LEU A 38 -6.38 18.10 -16.17
CA LEU A 38 -6.88 16.74 -16.43
C LEU A 38 -7.84 16.68 -17.62
N GLY A 39 -8.62 17.73 -17.88
CA GLY A 39 -9.71 17.69 -18.86
C GLY A 39 -9.26 17.38 -20.29
N HIS A 40 -8.05 17.79 -20.67
CA HIS A 40 -7.53 17.46 -22.00
C HIS A 40 -6.82 16.10 -22.04
N LYS A 41 -5.98 15.80 -21.04
CA LYS A 41 -5.08 14.62 -21.09
C LYS A 41 -5.74 13.34 -20.54
N TYR A 42 -6.63 13.48 -19.57
CA TYR A 42 -7.27 12.37 -18.84
C TYR A 42 -8.74 12.70 -18.50
N PRO A 43 -9.60 12.94 -19.52
CA PRO A 43 -10.99 13.35 -19.30
C PRO A 43 -11.78 12.36 -18.43
N GLN A 44 -11.50 11.05 -18.57
CA GLN A 44 -12.14 9.98 -17.80
C GLN A 44 -11.83 10.04 -16.30
N LEU A 45 -10.76 10.74 -15.89
CA LEU A 45 -10.39 10.88 -14.48
C LEU A 45 -10.90 12.19 -13.87
N LEU A 46 -11.32 13.17 -14.68
CA LEU A 46 -11.64 14.51 -14.19
C LEU A 46 -12.75 14.50 -13.12
N GLU A 47 -13.85 13.81 -13.40
CA GLU A 47 -15.03 13.80 -12.54
C GLU A 47 -14.74 13.23 -11.15
N GLY A 48 -14.02 12.10 -11.08
CA GLY A 48 -13.61 11.49 -9.81
C GLY A 48 -12.62 12.37 -9.02
N ASN A 49 -11.72 13.07 -9.71
CA ASN A 49 -10.78 13.98 -9.05
C ASN A 49 -11.48 15.24 -8.50
N LEU A 50 -12.47 15.79 -9.20
CA LEU A 50 -13.27 16.91 -8.71
C LEU A 50 -14.11 16.50 -7.48
N ARG A 51 -14.78 15.34 -7.52
CA ARG A 51 -15.50 14.83 -6.35
C ARG A 51 -14.58 14.58 -5.16
N ALA A 52 -13.40 14.01 -5.38
CA ALA A 52 -12.43 13.79 -4.32
C ALA A 52 -11.95 15.10 -3.68
N PHE A 53 -11.75 16.15 -4.49
CA PHE A 53 -11.44 17.49 -4.01
C PHE A 53 -12.60 18.07 -3.20
N ASP A 54 -13.83 18.05 -3.73
CA ASP A 54 -15.01 18.62 -3.06
C ASP A 54 -15.26 17.92 -1.72
N ARG A 55 -15.14 16.59 -1.67
CA ARG A 55 -15.25 15.80 -0.44
C ARG A 55 -14.14 16.12 0.54
N GLY A 56 -12.89 16.22 0.09
CA GLY A 56 -11.76 16.62 0.93
C GLY A 56 -11.92 18.02 1.52
N PHE A 57 -12.57 18.93 0.79
CA PHE A 57 -12.91 20.27 1.26
C PHE A 57 -14.07 20.25 2.27
N ALA A 58 -15.16 19.55 1.96
CA ALA A 58 -16.40 19.58 2.75
C ALA A 58 -16.35 18.71 4.02
N GLU A 59 -15.65 17.57 3.97
CA GLU A 59 -15.56 16.59 5.07
C GLU A 59 -14.36 16.86 6.00
N LEU A 60 -13.73 18.05 5.94
CA LEU A 60 -12.59 18.36 6.80
C LEU A 60 -13.02 18.57 8.25
N GLU A 61 -12.46 17.76 9.14
CA GLU A 61 -12.62 17.90 10.59
C GLU A 61 -11.33 18.43 11.25
N LEU A 62 -11.38 19.66 11.75
CA LEU A 62 -10.26 20.27 12.47
C LEU A 62 -10.26 19.84 13.94
N HIS A 63 -9.23 19.10 14.32
CA HIS A 63 -9.04 18.65 15.69
C HIS A 63 -8.11 19.61 16.44
N GLN A 64 -8.64 20.35 17.41
CA GLN A 64 -7.83 21.16 18.33
C GLN A 64 -7.34 20.27 19.48
N LEU A 65 -6.06 19.91 19.44
CA LEU A 65 -5.42 19.19 20.54
C LEU A 65 -5.02 20.19 21.63
N VAL A 66 -5.57 20.03 22.83
CA VAL A 66 -5.11 20.76 24.01
C VAL A 66 -3.84 20.09 24.48
N CYS A 67 -2.69 20.68 24.16
CA CYS A 67 -1.40 20.21 24.63
C CYS A 67 -1.26 20.57 26.12
N THR A 68 -1.56 19.64 27.00
CA THR A 68 -1.19 19.78 28.42
C THR A 68 0.29 19.43 28.55
N LEU A 69 1.04 20.21 29.34
CA LEU A 69 2.46 19.95 29.64
C LEU A 69 2.69 18.58 30.31
N GLU A 70 1.62 17.87 30.69
CA GLU A 70 1.62 16.57 31.34
C GLU A 70 1.78 15.41 30.34
N HIS A 71 1.58 15.63 29.04
CA HIS A 71 1.77 14.63 28.00
C HIS A 71 2.94 15.03 27.10
N GLU A 72 4.13 14.54 27.43
CA GLU A 72 5.28 14.63 26.53
C GLU A 72 4.99 13.74 25.32
N PRO A 73 4.92 14.28 24.08
CA PRO A 73 4.68 13.46 22.91
C PRO A 73 5.80 12.42 22.80
N PRO A 74 5.50 11.17 22.42
CA PRO A 74 6.55 10.17 22.24
C PRO A 74 7.59 10.73 21.26
N ALA A 75 8.86 10.58 21.62
CA ALA A 75 9.95 11.03 20.77
C ALA A 75 9.76 10.42 19.38
N PRO A 76 9.93 11.21 18.29
CA PRO A 76 9.72 10.68 16.95
C PRO A 76 10.68 9.52 16.71
N HIS A 77 10.15 8.31 16.63
CA HIS A 77 10.93 7.13 16.30
C HIS A 77 11.23 7.16 14.80
N ARG A 78 12.38 7.72 14.44
CA ARG A 78 12.96 7.52 13.11
C ARG A 78 13.78 6.25 13.17
N ALA A 79 13.42 5.25 12.38
CA ALA A 79 14.30 4.10 12.15
C ALA A 79 15.65 4.63 11.67
N ALA A 80 16.65 4.61 12.56
CA ALA A 80 17.96 5.14 12.25
C ALA A 80 18.61 4.23 11.21
N SER A 81 18.89 4.77 10.03
CA SER A 81 19.75 4.08 9.07
C SER A 81 21.11 3.86 9.74
N PRO A 82 21.67 2.63 9.72
CA PRO A 82 23.02 2.38 10.21
C PRO A 82 24.07 3.23 9.47
N LEU A 83 23.73 3.71 8.28
CA LEU A 83 24.55 4.57 7.44
C LEU A 83 23.93 5.96 7.34
N GLY A 84 24.69 6.98 7.74
CA GLY A 84 24.39 8.40 7.62
C GLY A 84 25.56 9.15 6.97
N TYR A 85 25.54 10.48 7.06
CA TYR A 85 26.56 11.31 6.42
C TYR A 85 27.98 11.10 6.99
N GLU A 86 28.10 10.68 8.26
CA GLU A 86 29.39 10.49 8.94
C GLU A 86 30.09 9.16 8.57
N ASN A 87 29.32 8.13 8.23
CA ASN A 87 29.83 6.76 8.06
C ASN A 87 29.39 6.11 6.74
N ALA A 88 28.93 6.91 5.77
CA ALA A 88 28.60 6.41 4.44
C ALA A 88 29.84 5.79 3.76
N PRO A 89 29.71 4.60 3.16
CA PRO A 89 30.82 3.95 2.48
C PRO A 89 31.28 4.76 1.27
N MET A 90 32.58 4.74 1.00
CA MET A 90 33.17 5.41 -0.16
C MET A 90 32.44 5.02 -1.45
N GLY A 91 32.13 6.02 -2.26
CA GLY A 91 31.44 5.84 -3.54
C GLY A 91 30.01 5.30 -3.44
N GLY A 92 29.39 5.28 -2.24
CA GLY A 92 28.04 4.72 -2.06
C GLY A 92 28.00 3.20 -2.20
N THR A 93 29.11 2.51 -1.92
CA THR A 93 29.22 1.06 -2.07
C THR A 93 28.17 0.33 -1.22
N ILE A 94 27.49 -0.66 -1.81
CA ILE A 94 26.53 -1.51 -1.09
C ILE A 94 27.32 -2.56 -0.30
N ILE A 95 27.46 -2.32 1.01
CA ILE A 95 28.19 -3.21 1.93
C ILE A 95 27.43 -4.48 2.33
N ASN A 96 26.11 -4.52 2.06
CA ASN A 96 25.24 -5.65 2.34
C ASN A 96 24.47 -6.04 1.06
N PRO A 97 25.04 -6.86 0.17
CA PRO A 97 24.36 -7.29 -1.05
C PRO A 97 23.10 -8.11 -0.71
N GLY A 98 22.03 -7.97 -1.50
CA GLY A 98 20.76 -8.65 -1.23
C GLY A 98 19.89 -8.02 -0.13
N ASN A 99 20.23 -6.83 0.36
CA ASN A 99 19.49 -6.13 1.41
C ASN A 99 18.03 -5.75 1.04
N THR A 100 17.61 -5.91 -0.21
CA THR A 100 16.20 -5.72 -0.63
C THR A 100 15.25 -6.58 0.19
N VAL A 101 15.70 -7.74 0.66
CA VAL A 101 14.89 -8.63 1.53
C VAL A 101 14.51 -7.97 2.86
N LEU A 102 15.24 -6.94 3.30
CA LEU A 102 14.95 -6.19 4.53
C LEU A 102 13.97 -5.04 4.29
N LYS A 103 13.60 -4.74 3.04
CA LYS A 103 12.73 -3.62 2.71
C LYS A 103 11.27 -4.03 2.76
N ASP A 104 10.49 -3.34 3.58
CA ASP A 104 9.03 -3.37 3.53
C ASP A 104 8.52 -2.40 2.46
N LEU A 105 7.78 -2.94 1.50
CA LEU A 105 7.17 -2.23 0.38
C LEU A 105 5.67 -2.02 0.58
N SER A 106 5.08 -2.53 1.67
CA SER A 106 3.66 -2.33 2.00
C SER A 106 3.23 -0.84 2.01
N PRO A 107 4.06 0.15 2.39
CA PRO A 107 3.64 1.57 2.34
C PRO A 107 3.42 2.12 0.92
N THR A 108 3.86 1.39 -0.12
CA THR A 108 3.67 1.81 -1.53
C THR A 108 2.28 1.47 -2.08
N ARG A 109 1.49 0.71 -1.32
CA ARG A 109 0.15 0.29 -1.72
C ARG A 109 -0.81 1.48 -1.78
N MET A 110 -1.89 1.23 -2.49
CA MET A 110 -2.96 2.19 -2.73
C MET A 110 -4.29 1.78 -2.07
N GLY A 111 -4.20 1.08 -0.94
CA GLY A 111 -5.36 0.58 -0.21
C GLY A 111 -6.00 -0.68 -0.81
N ARG A 112 -5.32 -1.38 -1.72
CA ARG A 112 -5.80 -2.65 -2.28
C ARG A 112 -4.72 -3.72 -2.33
N ILE A 113 -5.13 -4.96 -2.14
CA ILE A 113 -4.26 -6.15 -2.16
C ILE A 113 -4.97 -7.34 -2.83
N PRO A 114 -4.23 -8.34 -3.31
CA PRO A 114 -4.82 -9.61 -3.71
C PRO A 114 -5.27 -10.40 -2.47
N ILE A 115 -6.50 -10.92 -2.50
CA ILE A 115 -7.07 -11.86 -1.52
C ILE A 115 -6.93 -13.26 -2.08
N TYR A 116 -6.44 -14.21 -1.28
CA TYR A 116 -6.08 -15.55 -1.74
C TYR A 116 -7.04 -16.61 -1.21
N ASP A 117 -7.76 -17.27 -2.12
CA ASP A 117 -8.58 -18.44 -1.80
C ASP A 117 -7.85 -19.73 -2.21
N ARG A 118 -7.39 -20.47 -1.21
CA ARG A 118 -6.71 -21.74 -1.40
C ARG A 118 -7.59 -22.78 -2.08
N SER A 119 -8.91 -22.78 -1.85
CA SER A 119 -9.83 -23.81 -2.36
C SER A 119 -9.97 -23.79 -3.88
N LEU A 120 -9.81 -22.61 -4.49
CA LEU A 120 -9.89 -22.40 -5.94
C LEU A 120 -8.53 -22.51 -6.64
N CYS A 121 -7.43 -22.62 -5.88
CA CYS A 121 -6.08 -22.54 -6.41
C CYS A 121 -5.61 -23.84 -7.07
N ILE A 122 -5.27 -23.78 -8.36
CA ILE A 122 -4.73 -24.93 -9.11
C ILE A 122 -3.20 -25.04 -9.10
N ASN A 123 -2.50 -24.23 -8.30
CA ASN A 123 -1.03 -24.23 -8.19
C ASN A 123 -0.28 -24.00 -9.52
N CYS A 124 -0.83 -23.18 -10.43
CA CYS A 124 -0.26 -23.00 -11.78
C CYS A 124 0.98 -22.08 -11.86
N GLY A 125 1.30 -21.33 -10.80
CA GLY A 125 2.46 -20.43 -10.78
C GLY A 125 2.32 -19.13 -11.58
N LYS A 126 1.20 -18.88 -12.28
CA LYS A 126 1.02 -17.63 -13.05
C LYS A 126 1.14 -16.36 -12.19
N CYS A 127 0.64 -16.40 -10.96
CA CYS A 127 0.75 -15.29 -10.01
C CYS A 127 2.22 -14.96 -9.67
N GLU A 128 3.08 -15.97 -9.57
CA GLU A 128 4.52 -15.80 -9.32
C GLU A 128 5.22 -15.18 -10.53
N TYR A 129 5.02 -15.74 -11.73
CA TYR A 129 5.65 -15.22 -12.96
C TYR A 129 5.22 -13.79 -13.33
N THR A 130 4.00 -13.41 -12.98
CA THR A 130 3.48 -12.05 -13.22
C THR A 130 3.88 -11.07 -12.12
N CYS A 131 4.25 -11.54 -10.93
CA CYS A 131 4.61 -10.66 -9.82
C CYS A 131 6.01 -10.06 -10.05
N PRO A 132 6.15 -8.73 -10.19
CA PRO A 132 7.46 -8.12 -10.37
C PRO A 132 8.34 -8.17 -9.12
N ASP A 133 7.74 -8.48 -7.96
CA ASP A 133 8.39 -8.49 -6.65
C ASP A 133 8.48 -9.90 -6.02
N PHE A 134 8.05 -10.95 -6.75
CA PHE A 134 8.12 -12.36 -6.31
C PHE A 134 7.53 -12.59 -4.90
N CYS A 135 6.36 -12.01 -4.65
CA CYS A 135 5.72 -12.06 -3.34
C CYS A 135 5.07 -13.43 -3.03
N TYR A 136 4.94 -14.34 -4.00
CA TYR A 136 4.23 -15.60 -3.80
C TYR A 136 5.20 -16.68 -3.34
N THR A 137 4.82 -17.45 -2.33
CA THR A 137 5.66 -18.54 -1.84
C THR A 137 5.08 -19.88 -2.25
N PHE A 138 5.91 -20.71 -2.89
CA PHE A 138 5.60 -22.10 -3.20
C PHE A 138 6.45 -23.03 -2.34
N ALA A 139 5.84 -24.11 -1.86
CA ALA A 139 6.55 -25.15 -1.11
C ALA A 139 6.10 -26.55 -1.55
N GLY A 140 6.90 -27.56 -1.22
CA GLY A 140 6.51 -28.94 -1.43
C GLY A 140 5.30 -29.31 -0.57
N GLY A 141 4.24 -29.81 -1.19
CA GLY A 141 3.00 -30.17 -0.50
C GLY A 141 2.11 -31.10 -1.32
N ILE A 142 0.88 -31.26 -0.86
CA ILE A 142 -0.16 -32.08 -1.50
C ILE A 142 -1.21 -31.14 -2.09
N ASP A 143 -1.55 -31.31 -3.37
CA ASP A 143 -2.59 -30.54 -4.02
C ASP A 143 -4.01 -31.06 -3.70
N HIS A 144 -5.04 -30.37 -4.20
CA HIS A 144 -6.45 -30.76 -4.00
C HIS A 144 -6.81 -32.13 -4.60
N LYS A 145 -5.95 -32.71 -5.45
CA LYS A 145 -6.12 -34.02 -6.09
C LYS A 145 -5.24 -35.09 -5.43
N ASN A 146 -4.74 -34.82 -4.22
CA ASN A 146 -3.86 -35.71 -3.46
C ASN A 146 -2.53 -36.05 -4.19
N ARG A 147 -2.05 -35.14 -5.03
CA ARG A 147 -0.77 -35.31 -5.76
C ARG A 147 0.32 -34.51 -5.07
N ARG A 148 1.50 -35.11 -4.95
CA ARG A 148 2.69 -34.44 -4.41
C ARG A 148 3.29 -33.51 -5.45
N GLY A 149 3.56 -32.27 -5.08
CA GLY A 149 4.12 -31.26 -5.97
C GLY A 149 4.43 -29.95 -5.25
N GLN A 150 4.67 -28.88 -6.02
CA GLN A 150 4.75 -27.52 -5.50
C GLN A 150 3.34 -26.97 -5.31
N VAL A 151 3.05 -26.42 -4.14
CA VAL A 151 1.78 -25.77 -3.80
C VAL A 151 2.02 -24.34 -3.39
N LEU A 152 1.13 -23.45 -3.81
CA LEU A 152 1.14 -22.06 -3.34
C LEU A 152 0.73 -22.06 -1.87
N VAL A 153 1.60 -21.58 -0.99
CA VAL A 153 1.39 -21.54 0.47
C VAL A 153 0.95 -20.18 0.98
N GLY A 154 1.22 -19.10 0.24
CA GLY A 154 0.73 -17.78 0.61
C GLY A 154 1.46 -16.63 -0.07
N ILE A 155 1.15 -15.41 0.39
CA ILE A 155 1.64 -14.15 -0.16
C ILE A 155 2.42 -13.41 0.92
N ASP A 156 3.65 -13.03 0.62
CA ASP A 156 4.42 -12.10 1.45
C ASP A 156 4.01 -10.66 1.16
N TYR A 157 3.04 -10.22 1.94
CA TYR A 157 2.47 -8.90 1.85
C TYR A 157 3.52 -7.80 2.11
N ARG A 158 4.61 -8.04 2.83
CA ARG A 158 5.66 -7.03 3.02
C ARG A 158 6.25 -6.57 1.69
N TYR A 159 6.34 -7.43 0.68
CA TYR A 159 6.86 -7.08 -0.63
C TYR A 159 5.77 -6.71 -1.65
N CYS A 160 4.50 -7.03 -1.35
CA CYS A 160 3.39 -6.78 -2.27
C CYS A 160 3.06 -5.28 -2.36
N LYS A 161 3.20 -4.72 -3.57
CA LYS A 161 2.85 -3.32 -3.88
C LYS A 161 1.37 -3.07 -4.16
N GLY A 162 0.52 -4.11 -4.13
CA GLY A 162 -0.90 -3.97 -4.46
C GLY A 162 -1.17 -3.62 -5.94
N CYS A 163 -0.31 -4.06 -6.87
CA CYS A 163 -0.48 -3.76 -8.31
C CYS A 163 -1.54 -4.63 -9.02
N LEU A 164 -2.04 -5.67 -8.35
CA LEU A 164 -3.15 -6.55 -8.76
C LEU A 164 -3.02 -7.29 -10.10
N ARG A 165 -1.87 -7.24 -10.79
CA ARG A 165 -1.63 -8.03 -12.02
C ARG A 165 -1.84 -9.54 -11.82
N CYS A 166 -1.55 -10.03 -10.62
CA CYS A 166 -1.74 -11.41 -10.20
C CYS A 166 -3.23 -11.82 -10.15
N VAL A 167 -4.14 -10.89 -9.84
CA VAL A 167 -5.59 -11.08 -9.92
C VAL A 167 -6.00 -11.26 -11.38
N GLU A 168 -5.56 -10.36 -12.27
CA GLU A 168 -5.83 -10.44 -13.71
C GLU A 168 -5.29 -11.72 -14.35
N ALA A 169 -4.12 -12.20 -13.90
CA ALA A 169 -3.48 -13.39 -14.45
C ALA A 169 -4.09 -14.72 -13.93
N CYS A 170 -4.90 -14.68 -12.87
CA CYS A 170 -5.40 -15.86 -12.20
C CYS A 170 -6.53 -16.54 -13.01
N PRO A 171 -6.35 -17.77 -13.50
CA PRO A 171 -7.32 -18.39 -14.41
C PRO A 171 -8.55 -18.99 -13.70
N THR A 172 -8.54 -19.05 -12.37
CA THR A 172 -9.59 -19.69 -11.55
C THR A 172 -10.21 -18.74 -10.53
N GLU A 173 -9.88 -17.45 -10.60
CA GLU A 173 -10.34 -16.44 -9.63
C GLU A 173 -9.95 -16.75 -8.17
N ALA A 174 -8.96 -17.63 -7.95
CA ALA A 174 -8.36 -17.89 -6.64
C ALA A 174 -7.65 -16.68 -6.03
N LEU A 175 -7.48 -15.62 -6.83
CA LEU A 175 -6.98 -14.33 -6.39
C LEU A 175 -8.02 -13.29 -6.79
N THR A 176 -8.54 -12.55 -5.82
CA THR A 176 -9.50 -11.46 -6.03
C THR A 176 -8.95 -10.16 -5.46
N THR A 177 -9.58 -9.03 -5.78
CA THR A 177 -9.19 -7.73 -5.20
C THR A 177 -9.90 -7.52 -3.88
N GLY A 178 -9.14 -7.16 -2.84
CA GLY A 178 -9.69 -6.74 -1.55
C GLY A 178 -9.01 -5.46 -1.05
N ASP A 179 -9.56 -4.93 0.05
CA ASP A 179 -9.00 -3.77 0.71
C ASP A 179 -7.75 -4.15 1.53
N ASP A 180 -6.82 -3.22 1.63
CA ASP A 180 -5.57 -3.39 2.36
C ASP A 180 -5.78 -3.22 3.87
N GLU A 181 -6.42 -4.22 4.48
CA GLU A 181 -6.72 -4.25 5.91
C GLU A 181 -5.58 -4.92 6.69
N GLU A 182 -5.13 -4.26 7.76
CA GLU A 182 -4.01 -4.75 8.59
C GLU A 182 -4.32 -6.12 9.22
N GLU A 183 -5.56 -6.34 9.67
CA GLU A 183 -6.01 -7.61 10.26
C GLU A 183 -5.92 -8.77 9.26
N TYR A 184 -6.45 -8.57 8.05
CA TYR A 184 -6.37 -9.57 7.00
C TYR A 184 -4.92 -9.90 6.63
N VAL A 185 -4.06 -8.89 6.50
CA VAL A 185 -2.64 -9.07 6.20
C VAL A 185 -1.91 -9.84 7.30
N ALA A 186 -2.24 -9.58 8.57
CA ALA A 186 -1.66 -10.28 9.71
C ALA A 186 -2.08 -11.76 9.79
N GLU A 187 -3.34 -12.06 9.47
CA GLU A 187 -3.88 -13.43 9.51
C GLU A 187 -3.46 -14.28 8.30
N HIS A 188 -3.50 -13.70 7.09
CA HIS A 188 -3.31 -14.44 5.83
C HIS A 188 -1.93 -14.24 5.20
N GLY A 189 -1.11 -13.35 5.75
CA GLY A 189 0.23 -13.07 5.26
C GLY A 189 1.20 -14.20 5.53
N PHE A 190 2.00 -14.53 4.51
CA PHE A 190 3.08 -15.50 4.61
C PHE A 190 4.43 -14.76 4.71
N SER A 191 5.32 -15.16 5.63
CA SER A 191 6.67 -14.60 5.68
C SER A 191 7.69 -15.55 5.08
N GLN A 192 8.36 -15.12 4.01
CA GLN A 192 9.47 -15.87 3.42
C GLN A 192 10.69 -15.98 4.35
N LEU A 193 10.81 -15.10 5.34
CA LEU A 193 11.94 -15.05 6.28
C LEU A 193 11.68 -15.81 7.59
N GLY A 194 10.53 -16.47 7.74
CA GLY A 194 10.16 -17.20 8.96
C GLY A 194 9.88 -16.33 10.19
N ALA A 195 10.02 -15.00 10.09
CA ALA A 195 9.63 -14.06 11.11
C ALA A 195 8.31 -13.39 10.71
N SER A 196 7.31 -13.40 11.60
CA SER A 196 6.11 -12.57 11.46
C SER A 196 6.51 -11.14 11.09
N PRO A 197 5.71 -10.41 10.28
CA PRO A 197 5.94 -8.98 10.09
C PRO A 197 6.13 -8.34 11.47
N PRO A 198 7.10 -7.42 11.65
CA PRO A 198 7.25 -6.72 12.91
C PRO A 198 5.89 -6.09 13.23
N LYS A 199 5.31 -6.44 14.38
CA LYS A 199 4.18 -5.69 14.93
C LYS A 199 4.66 -4.24 14.98
N LYS A 200 3.91 -3.28 14.43
CA LYS A 200 4.22 -1.87 14.64
C LYS A 200 4.24 -1.67 16.15
N ASP A 201 5.38 -1.27 16.70
CA ASP A 201 5.53 -1.03 18.12
C ASP A 201 4.48 0.00 18.56
N GLY A 202 3.53 -0.43 19.41
CA GLY A 202 2.40 0.42 19.82
C GLY A 202 1.19 -0.30 20.43
N GLU A 203 1.09 -1.63 20.31
CA GLU A 203 0.12 -2.42 21.08
C GLU A 203 0.77 -2.91 22.38
N THR A 204 0.55 -2.16 23.45
CA THR A 204 0.50 -2.71 24.82
C THR A 204 -0.85 -3.38 25.05
#